data_AF-A0A3E1DWF9-F1
#
_entry.id   AF-A0A3E1DWF9-F1
#
_cell.length_a   1.000
_cell.length_b   1.000
_cell.length_c   1.000
_cell.angle_alpha   90.00
_cell.angle_beta   90.00
_cell.angle_gamma   90.00
#
_symmetry.space_group_name_H-M   'P 1'
#
loop_
_entity.id
_entity.type
_entity.pdbx_description
1 polymer ?
#
loop_
_entity_poly.entity_id
_entity_poly.type
_entity_poly.pdbx_seq_one_letter_code
_entity_poly.pdbx_strand_id
1 'polypeptide(L)'
;MKFKPNARLPWLSPKSARTQQEHRVQDYSERLRLPLADHVDEYTQKDLDATEGFLRYLLMLETEPTSTLARQLIGRGIELPEPDSLDEVAVAEKLEEVIQGLANLRTYLVHTDHLSDRELYEHLWCETLNEAEYEFDEGMGNYQTTIDLVGDGSVESEETYQRFYADELDRIWWQTEYPGHPMPDMEPAPHDRDRHLPKPSSF
;
A
#
# COMPACT_ATOMS: atom_id res chain seq x y z
N MET A 1 68.34 -15.95 -12.18
CA MET A 1 67.60 -16.83 -13.10
C MET A 1 66.17 -16.92 -12.58
N LYS A 2 65.25 -16.44 -13.42
CA LYS A 2 63.79 -16.19 -13.29
C LYS A 2 63.02 -16.86 -12.13
N PHE A 3 62.49 -16.03 -11.22
CA PHE A 3 61.28 -16.32 -10.44
C PHE A 3 60.11 -16.42 -11.44
N LYS A 4 59.38 -17.55 -11.45
CA LYS A 4 58.07 -17.65 -12.11
C LYS A 4 57.00 -17.39 -11.07
N PRO A 5 56.18 -16.33 -11.16
CA PRO A 5 54.91 -16.28 -10.45
C PRO A 5 53.87 -16.88 -11.38
N ASN A 6 53.43 -18.11 -11.15
CA ASN A 6 52.14 -18.53 -11.70
C ASN A 6 51.50 -19.68 -10.91
N ALA A 7 50.59 -19.30 -10.02
CA ALA A 7 49.36 -20.03 -9.77
C ALA A 7 48.40 -19.05 -9.05
N ARG A 8 47.87 -18.07 -9.76
CA ARG A 8 46.60 -17.46 -9.33
C ARG A 8 45.54 -18.54 -9.49
N LEU A 9 44.94 -18.90 -8.37
CA LEU A 9 43.82 -19.83 -8.27
C LEU A 9 42.72 -19.41 -9.27
N PRO A 10 42.08 -20.37 -9.98
CA PRO A 10 41.01 -20.05 -10.90
C PRO A 10 39.81 -19.59 -10.08
N TRP A 11 39.57 -18.29 -10.15
CA TRP A 11 38.28 -17.63 -10.01
C TRP A 11 37.12 -18.63 -10.15
N LEU A 12 36.37 -18.81 -9.06
CA LEU A 12 34.94 -19.04 -9.17
C LEU A 12 34.40 -17.86 -9.98
N SER A 13 34.27 -18.03 -11.29
CA SER A 13 33.55 -17.10 -12.13
C SER A 13 32.17 -16.94 -11.51
N PRO A 14 31.72 -15.72 -11.16
CA PRO A 14 30.31 -15.53 -10.93
C PRO A 14 29.62 -16.02 -12.21
N LYS A 15 28.68 -16.97 -12.12
CA LYS A 15 27.66 -17.07 -13.17
C LYS A 15 27.13 -15.64 -13.34
N SER A 16 27.06 -15.14 -14.58
CA SER A 16 26.77 -13.72 -14.82
C SER A 16 25.54 -13.29 -14.01
N ALA A 17 25.54 -12.08 -13.44
CA ALA A 17 24.43 -11.60 -12.61
C ALA A 17 23.07 -11.77 -13.31
N ARG A 18 23.08 -11.63 -14.65
CA ARG A 18 21.97 -11.91 -15.55
C ARG A 18 21.52 -13.37 -15.52
N THR A 19 22.43 -14.34 -15.66
CA THR A 19 22.07 -15.77 -15.58
C THR A 19 21.42 -16.11 -14.24
N GLN A 20 21.86 -15.49 -13.15
CA GLN A 20 21.22 -15.68 -11.84
C GLN A 20 19.82 -15.09 -11.79
N GLN A 21 19.58 -13.97 -12.46
CA GLN A 21 18.27 -13.34 -12.58
C GLN A 21 17.31 -14.17 -13.44
N GLU A 22 17.75 -14.64 -14.60
CA GLU A 22 17.00 -15.56 -15.47
C GLU A 22 16.52 -16.79 -14.67
N HIS A 23 17.41 -17.39 -13.86
CA HIS A 23 17.04 -18.50 -12.97
C HIS A 23 15.97 -18.13 -11.93
N ARG A 24 16.00 -16.93 -11.35
CA ARG A 24 14.97 -16.49 -10.39
C ARG A 24 13.63 -16.25 -11.09
N VAL A 25 13.63 -15.63 -12.27
CA VAL A 25 12.43 -15.44 -13.09
C VAL A 25 11.79 -16.79 -13.42
N GLN A 26 12.59 -17.78 -13.82
CA GLN A 26 12.11 -19.14 -14.08
C GLN A 26 11.48 -19.77 -12.83
N ASP A 27 12.20 -19.74 -11.69
CA ASP A 27 11.74 -20.30 -10.42
C ASP A 27 10.42 -19.68 -9.96
N TYR A 28 10.29 -18.35 -10.01
CA TYR A 28 9.05 -17.68 -9.62
C TYR A 28 7.89 -18.03 -10.55
N SER A 29 8.12 -18.09 -11.86
CA SER A 29 7.10 -18.45 -12.85
C SER A 29 6.58 -19.88 -12.63
N GLU A 30 7.49 -20.83 -12.32
CA GLU A 30 7.12 -22.21 -12.02
C GLU A 30 6.33 -22.33 -10.73
N ARG A 31 6.74 -21.63 -9.67
CA ARG A 31 6.04 -21.63 -8.37
C ARG A 31 4.61 -21.08 -8.49
N LEU A 32 4.44 -20.00 -9.27
CA LEU A 32 3.14 -19.37 -9.57
C LEU A 32 2.35 -20.11 -10.66
N ARG A 33 2.94 -21.11 -11.33
CA ARG A 33 2.36 -21.83 -12.48
C ARG A 33 1.95 -20.90 -13.62
N LEU A 34 2.71 -19.83 -13.86
CA LEU A 34 2.51 -18.89 -14.96
C LEU A 34 3.41 -19.28 -16.15
N PRO A 35 2.96 -19.14 -17.40
CA PRO A 35 3.77 -19.39 -18.59
C PRO A 35 4.54 -18.13 -19.02
N LEU A 36 5.16 -17.40 -18.07
CA LEU A 36 5.80 -16.10 -18.30
C LEU A 36 7.33 -16.16 -18.43
N ALA A 37 7.93 -17.32 -18.18
CA ALA A 37 9.38 -17.54 -18.27
C ALA A 37 9.78 -18.49 -19.42
N ASP A 38 8.88 -18.74 -20.37
CA ASP A 38 9.26 -19.42 -21.60
C ASP A 38 10.20 -18.51 -22.39
N HIS A 39 11.37 -19.03 -22.80
CA HIS A 39 12.39 -18.28 -23.54
C HIS A 39 12.94 -17.04 -22.80
N VAL A 40 13.09 -17.12 -21.47
CA VAL A 40 13.64 -16.02 -20.64
C VAL A 40 15.04 -15.55 -21.08
N ASP A 41 15.78 -16.40 -21.80
CA ASP A 41 17.07 -16.08 -22.41
C ASP A 41 16.97 -15.04 -23.54
N GLU A 42 15.80 -14.90 -24.18
CA GLU A 42 15.53 -13.92 -25.23
C GLU A 42 15.16 -12.52 -24.68
N TYR A 43 14.88 -12.40 -23.38
CA TYR A 43 14.42 -11.15 -22.77
C TYR A 43 15.50 -10.08 -22.78
N THR A 44 15.14 -8.81 -23.03
CA THR A 44 16.09 -7.72 -22.76
C THR A 44 16.34 -7.60 -21.26
N GLN A 45 17.40 -6.89 -20.84
CA GLN A 45 17.64 -6.66 -19.41
C GLN A 45 16.45 -5.94 -18.74
N LYS A 46 15.82 -5.00 -19.46
CA LYS A 46 14.64 -4.28 -18.97
C LYS A 46 13.45 -5.21 -18.78
N ASP A 47 13.24 -6.16 -19.69
CA ASP A 47 12.17 -7.15 -19.57
C ASP A 47 12.43 -8.09 -18.40
N LEU A 48 13.67 -8.54 -18.20
CA LEU A 48 14.05 -9.34 -17.03
C LEU A 48 13.78 -8.60 -15.71
N ASP A 49 14.19 -7.33 -15.60
CA ASP A 49 13.99 -6.54 -14.40
C ASP A 49 12.49 -6.36 -14.10
N ALA A 50 11.69 -6.07 -15.12
CA ALA A 50 10.25 -5.91 -14.99
C ALA A 50 9.53 -7.22 -14.64
N THR A 51 9.85 -8.31 -15.33
CA THR A 51 9.25 -9.64 -15.10
C THR A 51 9.65 -10.19 -13.74
N GLU A 52 10.91 -10.07 -13.33
CA GLU A 52 11.34 -10.47 -11.99
C GLU A 52 10.58 -9.70 -10.91
N GLY A 53 10.46 -8.37 -11.06
CA GLY A 53 9.71 -7.54 -10.13
C GLY A 53 8.24 -7.96 -10.03
N PHE A 54 7.59 -8.19 -11.17
CA PHE A 54 6.20 -8.64 -11.25
C PHE A 54 5.97 -10.02 -10.64
N LEU A 55 6.77 -11.03 -11.01
CA LEU A 55 6.61 -12.38 -10.49
C LEU A 55 6.91 -12.45 -8.99
N ARG A 56 7.90 -11.67 -8.52
CA ARG A 56 8.17 -11.56 -7.09
C ARG A 56 6.99 -10.94 -6.34
N TYR A 57 6.36 -9.91 -6.91
CA TYR A 57 5.15 -9.30 -6.34
C TYR A 57 3.99 -10.30 -6.25
N LEU A 58 3.70 -11.04 -7.32
CA LEU A 58 2.64 -12.05 -7.32
C LEU A 58 2.90 -13.19 -6.34
N LEU A 59 4.14 -13.70 -6.31
CA LEU A 59 4.50 -14.80 -5.42
C LEU A 59 4.32 -14.40 -3.97
N MET A 60 4.61 -13.16 -3.63
CA MET A 60 4.31 -12.59 -2.32
C MET A 60 2.80 -12.57 -2.05
N LEU A 61 1.96 -12.04 -2.94
CA LEU A 61 0.50 -12.06 -2.72
C LEU A 61 -0.05 -13.47 -2.47
N GLU A 62 0.55 -14.49 -3.10
CA GLU A 62 0.14 -15.89 -2.92
C GLU A 62 0.73 -16.57 -1.66
N THR A 63 1.79 -16.03 -1.07
CA THR A 63 2.56 -16.71 -0.01
C THR A 63 2.71 -15.94 1.30
N GLU A 64 2.50 -14.63 1.32
CA GLU A 64 2.62 -13.84 2.54
C GLU A 64 1.45 -14.14 3.49
N PRO A 65 1.74 -14.22 4.80
CA PRO A 65 0.70 -14.31 5.79
C PRO A 65 -0.13 -13.02 5.78
N THR A 66 -1.45 -13.16 5.73
CA THR A 66 -2.35 -12.03 5.98
C THR A 66 -2.21 -11.62 7.45
N SER A 67 -1.88 -10.37 7.69
CA SER A 67 -1.85 -9.74 9.02
C SER A 67 -2.96 -8.69 9.12
N THR A 68 -2.83 -7.75 10.03
CA THR A 68 -3.67 -6.55 10.08
C THR A 68 -2.77 -5.34 10.28
N LEU A 69 -3.21 -4.15 9.86
CA LEU A 69 -2.45 -2.92 10.11
C LEU A 69 -2.25 -2.69 11.61
N ALA A 70 -3.22 -3.07 12.45
CA ALA A 70 -3.08 -3.04 13.90
C ALA A 70 -1.89 -3.87 14.40
N ARG A 71 -1.76 -5.13 13.94
CA ARG A 71 -0.59 -5.97 14.30
C ARG A 71 0.72 -5.37 13.79
N GLN A 72 0.73 -4.84 12.57
CA GLN A 72 1.92 -4.24 11.97
C GLN A 72 2.37 -2.98 12.72
N LEU A 73 1.44 -2.14 13.19
CA LEU A 73 1.69 -0.95 14.00
C LEU A 73 2.20 -1.34 15.40
N ILE A 74 1.53 -2.29 16.07
CA ILE A 74 1.95 -2.80 17.39
C ILE A 74 3.34 -3.42 17.32
N GLY A 75 3.63 -4.19 16.27
CA GLY A 75 4.97 -4.77 16.04
C GLY A 75 6.07 -3.72 15.87
N ARG A 76 5.71 -2.49 15.50
CA ARG A 76 6.61 -1.33 15.40
C ARG A 76 6.61 -0.45 16.65
N GLY A 77 5.94 -0.87 17.71
CA GLY A 77 5.92 -0.17 19.01
C GLY A 77 4.84 0.89 19.14
N ILE A 78 3.89 0.98 18.20
CA ILE A 78 2.75 1.90 18.29
C ILE A 78 1.62 1.18 19.05
N GLU A 79 1.33 1.64 20.25
CA GLU A 79 0.22 1.11 21.04
C GLU A 79 -1.13 1.65 20.54
N LEU A 80 -2.14 0.78 20.47
CA LEU A 80 -3.50 1.07 20.01
C LEU A 80 -4.53 0.87 21.14
N PRO A 81 -4.57 1.77 22.13
CA PRO A 81 -5.53 1.69 23.23
C PRO A 81 -6.98 1.89 22.72
N GLU A 82 -7.94 1.34 23.46
CA GLU A 82 -9.37 1.52 23.18
C GLU A 82 -9.73 3.01 23.17
N PRO A 83 -10.55 3.50 22.22
CA PRO A 83 -10.93 4.91 22.12
C PRO A 83 -11.51 5.50 23.42
N ASP A 84 -12.39 4.74 24.10
CA ASP A 84 -13.03 5.15 25.35
C ASP A 84 -12.05 5.35 26.53
N SER A 85 -10.82 4.81 26.41
CA SER A 85 -9.78 4.98 27.43
C SER A 85 -9.00 6.30 27.29
N LEU A 86 -9.20 7.03 26.20
CA LEU A 86 -8.48 8.25 25.85
C LEU A 86 -9.41 9.46 25.88
N ASP A 87 -8.95 10.55 26.51
CA ASP A 87 -9.62 11.85 26.38
C ASP A 87 -9.36 12.50 25.01
N GLU A 88 -9.94 13.67 24.75
CA GLU A 88 -9.86 14.32 23.43
C GLU A 88 -8.45 14.75 23.04
N VAL A 89 -7.64 15.19 24.00
CA VAL A 89 -6.26 15.56 23.73
C VAL A 89 -5.44 14.32 23.41
N ALA A 90 -5.62 13.26 24.20
CA ALA A 90 -4.93 12.00 24.01
C ALA A 90 -5.31 11.31 22.69
N VAL A 91 -6.54 11.44 22.21
CA VAL A 91 -6.91 10.91 20.89
C VAL A 91 -6.32 11.71 19.75
N ALA A 92 -6.32 13.04 19.80
CA ALA A 92 -5.67 13.81 18.75
C ALA A 92 -4.19 13.42 18.62
N GLU A 93 -3.48 13.27 19.74
CA GLU A 93 -2.09 12.81 19.76
C GLU A 93 -1.93 11.37 19.25
N LYS A 94 -2.81 10.46 19.68
CA LYS A 94 -2.75 9.05 19.27
C LYS A 94 -3.08 8.88 17.78
N LEU A 95 -4.07 9.61 17.28
CA LEU A 95 -4.47 9.60 15.87
C LEU A 95 -3.31 10.05 14.99
N GLU A 96 -2.61 11.13 15.37
CA GLU A 96 -1.41 11.58 14.64
C GLU A 96 -0.31 10.50 14.62
N GLU A 97 -0.05 9.85 15.77
CA GLU A 97 0.90 8.75 15.84
C GLU A 97 0.53 7.59 14.92
N VAL A 98 -0.76 7.21 14.88
CA VAL A 98 -1.28 6.16 13.99
C VAL A 98 -1.15 6.57 12.52
N ILE A 99 -1.53 7.79 12.15
CA ILE A 99 -1.41 8.31 10.78
C ILE A 99 0.05 8.26 10.31
N GLN A 100 0.99 8.69 11.16
CA GLN A 100 2.41 8.64 10.82
C GLN A 100 2.95 7.21 10.77
N GLY A 101 2.44 6.32 11.63
CA GLY A 101 2.71 4.89 11.61
C GLY A 101 2.26 4.24 10.30
N LEU A 102 1.04 4.52 9.85
CA LEU A 102 0.51 4.05 8.57
C LEU A 102 1.35 4.58 7.40
N ALA A 103 1.74 5.84 7.42
CA ALA A 103 2.60 6.41 6.38
C ALA A 103 3.97 5.70 6.32
N ASN A 104 4.52 5.26 7.45
CA ASN A 104 5.75 4.44 7.49
C ASN A 104 5.53 3.02 6.93
N LEU A 105 4.29 2.53 6.93
CA LEU A 105 3.85 1.32 6.22
C LEU A 105 3.49 1.59 4.75
N ARG A 106 3.70 2.82 4.25
CA ARG A 106 3.29 3.29 2.91
C ARG A 106 1.78 3.19 2.68
N THR A 107 1.01 3.28 3.76
CA THR A 107 -0.45 3.31 3.76
C THR A 107 -0.90 4.72 4.11
N TYR A 108 -1.73 5.33 3.26
CA TYR A 108 -2.13 6.73 3.36
C TYR A 108 -3.64 6.85 3.47
N LEU A 109 -4.13 7.74 4.34
CA LEU A 109 -5.57 8.03 4.46
C LEU A 109 -6.00 9.12 3.47
N VAL A 110 -7.23 9.03 2.99
CA VAL A 110 -7.91 10.09 2.21
C VAL A 110 -9.38 10.20 2.63
N HIS A 111 -9.98 11.37 2.36
CA HIS A 111 -11.40 11.66 2.64
C HIS A 111 -11.75 11.57 4.14
N THR A 112 -10.94 12.17 5.01
CA THR A 112 -11.11 12.09 6.47
C THR A 112 -11.78 13.30 7.10
N ASP A 113 -11.89 14.41 6.36
CA ASP A 113 -12.32 15.73 6.88
C ASP A 113 -13.77 15.77 7.42
N HIS A 114 -14.58 14.78 7.05
CA HIS A 114 -15.95 14.60 7.53
C HIS A 114 -16.04 14.06 8.97
N LEU A 115 -14.94 13.54 9.51
CA LEU A 115 -14.86 12.94 10.84
C LEU A 115 -14.02 13.80 11.78
N SER A 116 -14.48 13.95 13.02
CA SER A 116 -13.64 14.46 14.12
C SER A 116 -12.50 13.48 14.43
N ASP A 117 -11.50 13.94 15.19
CA ASP A 117 -10.37 13.07 15.58
C ASP A 117 -10.85 11.84 16.37
N ARG A 118 -11.89 12.02 17.20
CA ARG A 118 -12.59 10.95 17.92
C ARG A 118 -13.17 9.91 16.98
N GLU A 119 -14.02 10.36 16.07
CA GLU A 119 -14.74 9.48 15.14
C GLU A 119 -13.76 8.77 14.19
N LEU A 120 -12.73 9.48 13.71
CA LEU A 120 -11.72 8.87 12.86
C LEU A 120 -10.90 7.81 13.60
N TYR A 121 -10.45 8.10 14.83
CA TYR A 121 -9.70 7.11 15.61
C TYR A 121 -10.56 5.89 15.96
N GLU A 122 -11.83 6.09 16.32
CA GLU A 122 -12.78 5.00 16.57
C GLU A 122 -13.02 4.13 15.33
N HIS A 123 -13.24 4.75 14.18
CA HIS A 123 -13.43 4.03 12.92
C HIS A 123 -12.20 3.19 12.57
N LEU A 124 -11.01 3.81 12.62
CA LEU A 124 -9.75 3.10 12.38
C LEU A 124 -9.55 1.94 13.36
N TRP A 125 -9.81 2.17 14.66
CA TRP A 125 -9.55 1.17 15.69
C TRP A 125 -10.54 0.00 15.64
N CYS A 126 -11.83 0.25 15.39
CA CYS A 126 -12.86 -0.79 15.35
C CYS A 126 -12.84 -1.59 14.05
N GLU A 127 -12.64 -0.91 12.93
CA GLU A 127 -12.89 -1.47 11.59
C GLU A 127 -11.58 -1.58 10.83
N THR A 128 -11.09 -0.46 10.30
CA THR A 128 -10.05 -0.43 9.27
C THR A 128 -8.75 -1.14 9.66
N LEU A 129 -8.23 -0.90 10.88
CA LEU A 129 -6.94 -1.43 11.29
C LEU A 129 -6.96 -2.94 11.55
N ASN A 130 -8.15 -3.53 11.70
CA ASN A 130 -8.32 -4.96 11.98
C ASN A 130 -8.62 -5.80 10.73
N GLU A 131 -8.81 -5.15 9.59
CA GLU A 131 -8.99 -5.84 8.32
C GLU A 131 -7.74 -6.64 7.92
N ALA A 132 -7.99 -7.74 7.20
CA ALA A 132 -6.92 -8.59 6.73
C ALA A 132 -6.14 -7.87 5.63
N GLU A 133 -4.85 -7.66 5.86
CA GLU A 133 -3.96 -6.92 4.97
C GLU A 133 -2.70 -7.75 4.69
N TYR A 134 -2.11 -7.55 3.51
CA TYR A 134 -0.84 -8.16 3.16
C TYR A 134 0.30 -7.45 3.92
N GLU A 135 1.23 -8.24 4.47
CA GLU A 135 2.44 -7.69 5.05
C GLU A 135 3.50 -7.57 3.94
N PHE A 136 3.72 -6.35 3.47
CA PHE A 136 4.66 -6.08 2.40
C PHE A 136 6.06 -5.74 2.96
N ASP A 137 7.10 -6.41 2.46
CA ASP A 137 8.52 -6.18 2.82
C ASP A 137 9.13 -4.95 2.09
N GLU A 138 10.17 -4.34 2.68
CA GLU A 138 10.95 -3.25 2.10
C GLU A 138 11.58 -3.62 0.74
N GLY A 139 11.83 -4.90 0.51
CA GLY A 139 12.36 -5.43 -0.75
C GLY A 139 11.38 -5.40 -1.94
N MET A 140 10.08 -5.13 -1.71
CA MET A 140 8.98 -5.32 -2.68
C MET A 140 8.85 -4.22 -3.74
N GLY A 141 9.74 -3.21 -3.74
CA GLY A 141 9.70 -2.11 -4.71
C GLY A 141 8.75 -0.98 -4.30
N ASN A 142 8.23 -0.23 -5.28
CA ASN A 142 7.46 0.98 -5.08
C ASN A 142 5.95 0.70 -5.01
N TYR A 143 5.48 0.08 -3.93
CA TYR A 143 4.05 -0.05 -3.65
C TYR A 143 3.61 0.97 -2.60
N GLN A 144 2.36 1.39 -2.70
CA GLN A 144 1.68 2.31 -1.79
C GLN A 144 0.22 1.87 -1.71
N THR A 145 -0.37 1.99 -0.53
CA THR A 145 -1.78 1.69 -0.27
C THR A 145 -2.50 2.96 0.15
N THR A 146 -3.76 3.09 -0.26
CA THR A 146 -4.63 4.18 0.17
C THR A 146 -5.85 3.60 0.86
N ILE A 147 -6.15 4.09 2.05
CA ILE A 147 -7.40 3.83 2.77
C ILE A 147 -8.30 5.03 2.49
N ASP A 148 -9.40 4.76 1.78
CA ASP A 148 -10.43 5.75 1.48
C ASP A 148 -11.61 5.55 2.44
N LEU A 149 -11.82 6.53 3.34
CA LEU A 149 -12.85 6.46 4.37
C LEU A 149 -14.28 6.59 3.80
N VAL A 150 -14.42 6.88 2.50
CA VAL A 150 -15.70 6.88 1.78
C VAL A 150 -15.66 6.00 0.52
N GLY A 151 -14.68 5.09 0.43
CA GLY A 151 -14.44 4.26 -0.75
C GLY A 151 -15.03 2.85 -0.72
N ASP A 152 -15.85 2.51 0.28
CA ASP A 152 -16.39 1.14 0.46
C ASP A 152 -17.55 0.79 -0.50
N GLY A 153 -18.02 1.77 -1.28
CA GLY A 153 -19.12 1.62 -2.23
C GLY A 153 -20.51 1.52 -1.61
N SER A 154 -20.65 1.80 -0.31
CA SER A 154 -21.95 1.88 0.34
C SER A 154 -22.70 3.16 -0.05
N VAL A 155 -24.02 3.16 0.12
CA VAL A 155 -24.87 4.34 -0.15
C VAL A 155 -24.50 5.50 0.79
N GLU A 156 -24.11 5.20 2.03
CA GLU A 156 -23.73 6.20 3.02
C GLU A 156 -22.39 6.87 2.69
N SER A 157 -21.40 6.07 2.28
CA SER A 157 -20.12 6.58 1.81
C SER A 157 -20.27 7.41 0.55
N GLU A 158 -21.10 6.97 -0.40
CA GLU A 158 -21.39 7.74 -1.61
C GLU A 158 -22.09 9.06 -1.27
N GLU A 159 -23.08 9.06 -0.38
CA GLU A 159 -23.73 10.31 0.06
C GLU A 159 -22.72 11.26 0.72
N THR A 160 -21.81 10.72 1.54
CA THR A 160 -20.74 11.48 2.20
C THR A 160 -19.74 12.03 1.18
N TYR A 161 -19.33 11.23 0.19
CA TYR A 161 -18.48 11.64 -0.92
C TYR A 161 -19.11 12.79 -1.70
N GLN A 162 -20.36 12.63 -2.12
CA GLN A 162 -21.10 13.64 -2.87
C GLN A 162 -21.31 14.94 -2.06
N ARG A 163 -21.50 14.84 -0.75
CA ARG A 163 -21.70 15.99 0.14
C ARG A 163 -20.42 16.79 0.34
N PHE A 164 -19.29 16.14 0.64
CA PHE A 164 -18.09 16.82 1.14
C PHE A 164 -16.90 16.87 0.18
N TYR A 165 -16.78 15.93 -0.75
CA TYR A 165 -15.54 15.74 -1.53
C TYR A 165 -15.71 15.84 -3.04
N ALA A 166 -16.87 15.45 -3.57
CA ALA A 166 -17.13 15.43 -5.00
C ALA A 166 -17.04 16.84 -5.60
N ASP A 167 -16.31 16.96 -6.72
CA ASP A 167 -16.29 18.20 -7.48
C ASP A 167 -17.48 18.30 -8.45
N GLU A 168 -17.53 19.38 -9.25
CA GLU A 168 -18.61 19.57 -10.21
C GLU A 168 -18.65 18.48 -11.29
N LEU A 169 -17.48 17.99 -11.73
CA LEU A 169 -17.38 16.93 -12.74
C LEU A 169 -17.82 15.58 -12.18
N ASP A 170 -17.40 15.25 -10.96
CA ASP A 170 -17.82 14.03 -10.26
C ASP A 170 -19.35 13.98 -10.12
N ARG A 171 -19.96 15.11 -9.75
CA ARG A 171 -21.42 15.23 -9.58
C ARG A 171 -22.18 15.14 -10.90
N ILE A 172 -21.65 15.72 -11.98
CA ILE A 172 -22.23 15.59 -13.34
C ILE A 172 -22.17 14.13 -13.78
N TRP A 173 -21.02 13.47 -13.58
CA TRP A 173 -20.85 12.07 -13.92
C TRP A 173 -21.84 11.18 -13.16
N TRP A 174 -21.94 11.35 -11.84
CA TRP A 174 -22.87 10.61 -11.00
C TRP A 174 -24.33 10.75 -11.45
N GLN A 175 -24.80 11.97 -11.72
CA GLN A 175 -26.17 12.19 -12.21
C GLN A 175 -26.44 11.57 -13.58
N THR A 176 -25.40 11.43 -14.40
CA THR A 176 -25.50 10.82 -15.73
C THR A 176 -25.62 9.31 -15.63
N GLU A 177 -24.80 8.68 -14.79
CA GLU A 177 -24.79 7.23 -14.59
C GLU A 177 -25.98 6.74 -13.73
N TYR A 178 -26.44 7.55 -12.77
CA TYR A 178 -27.50 7.21 -11.83
C TYR A 178 -28.67 8.21 -11.90
N PRO A 179 -29.36 8.33 -13.06
CA PRO A 179 -30.41 9.32 -13.25
C PRO A 179 -31.58 9.07 -12.30
N GLY A 180 -31.94 10.10 -11.54
CA GLY A 180 -33.06 10.06 -10.59
C GLY A 180 -32.69 9.66 -9.16
N HIS A 181 -31.42 9.33 -8.90
CA HIS A 181 -30.92 9.25 -7.53
C HIS A 181 -30.83 10.65 -6.91
N PRO A 182 -31.21 10.81 -5.63
CA PRO A 182 -31.07 12.09 -4.95
C PRO A 182 -29.59 12.47 -4.87
N MET A 183 -29.29 13.72 -5.20
CA MET A 183 -27.96 14.29 -5.05
C MET A 183 -27.98 15.21 -3.82
N PRO A 184 -27.20 14.93 -2.77
CA PRO A 184 -27.14 15.80 -1.61
C PRO A 184 -26.58 17.19 -1.99
N ASP A 185 -26.96 18.22 -1.23
CA ASP A 185 -26.31 19.53 -1.36
C ASP A 185 -24.82 19.41 -1.00
N MET A 186 -23.98 20.19 -1.68
CA MET A 186 -22.56 20.25 -1.39
C MET A 186 -22.32 21.11 -0.15
N GLU A 187 -21.52 20.60 0.77
CA GLU A 187 -21.19 21.24 2.04
C GLU A 187 -19.67 21.23 2.27
N PRO A 188 -19.09 22.26 2.90
CA PRO A 188 -17.71 22.19 3.34
C PRO A 188 -17.57 21.13 4.43
N ALA A 189 -16.51 20.34 4.37
CA ALA A 189 -16.20 19.38 5.43
C ALA A 189 -15.94 20.11 6.77
N PRO A 190 -16.32 19.52 7.91
CA PRO A 190 -16.19 20.11 9.25
C PRO A 190 -14.74 20.27 9.71
N HIS A 191 -13.82 19.45 9.17
CA HIS A 191 -12.40 19.49 9.48
C HIS A 191 -11.56 19.75 8.23
N ASP A 192 -10.25 19.84 8.43
CA ASP A 192 -9.30 20.29 7.42
C ASP A 192 -7.97 19.54 7.55
N ARG A 193 -8.07 18.22 7.75
CA ARG A 193 -6.97 17.28 8.00
C ARG A 193 -6.33 16.81 6.71
N ASP A 194 -7.10 16.55 5.66
CA ASP A 194 -6.64 15.85 4.44
C ASP A 194 -5.49 16.58 3.72
N ARG A 195 -5.46 17.92 3.77
CA ARG A 195 -4.34 18.68 3.18
C ARG A 195 -3.04 18.56 3.97
N HIS A 196 -3.11 18.16 5.24
CA HIS A 196 -1.99 18.03 6.16
C HIS A 196 -1.52 16.59 6.33
N LEU A 197 -2.32 15.61 5.90
CA LEU A 197 -1.95 14.20 5.94
C LEU A 197 -0.66 13.92 5.16
N PRO A 198 0.15 12.94 5.61
CA PRO A 198 1.27 12.43 4.83
C PRO A 198 0.78 12.01 3.44
N LYS A 199 1.56 12.34 2.42
CA LYS A 199 1.28 11.95 1.03
C LYS A 199 2.36 11.01 0.53
N PRO A 200 2.02 10.11 -0.40
CA PRO A 200 3.04 9.33 -1.09
C PRO A 200 4.06 10.27 -1.75
N SER A 201 5.35 9.98 -1.54
CA SER A 201 6.41 10.65 -2.27
C SER A 201 6.17 10.46 -3.77
N SER A 202 6.12 11.56 -4.52
CA SER A 202 6.02 11.49 -5.99
C SER A 202 7.24 10.75 -6.54
N PHE A 203 7.00 9.74 -7.38
CA PHE A 203 8.04 8.96 -8.05
C PHE A 203 8.70 9.75 -9.20
#